data_AF-A0A978SIK4-F1
#
_entry.id   AF-A0A978SIK4-F1
#
_cell.length_a   1.000
_cell.length_b   1.000
_cell.length_c   1.000
_cell.angle_alpha   90.00
_cell.angle_beta   90.00
_cell.angle_gamma   90.00
#
_symmetry.space_group_name_H-M   'P 1'
#
loop_
_entity.id
_entity.type
_entity.pdbx_description
1 polymer ?
#
loop_
_entity_poly.entity_id
_entity_poly.type
_entity_poly.pdbx_seq_one_letter_code
_entity_poly.pdbx_strand_id
1 'polypeptide(L)'
;MPPASLNKVVQDEISRLVELRGFSVSELEEFAQFVIANYKKKDPKPKKETKPKVAKVKKLSLPQIKEAVYSHFKVVDTKELKQSDAFQMATSGIENLDLSKKPGWEAVYRKVIGILPGEEGEEGYGCINGINIFNYDLPWKIFGLDPKEATDEDVKSAYRELSKTYHPDNPTTGDARIFDRLNTFYKSLTYKF
;
A
#
# COMPACT_ATOMS: atom_id res chain seq x y z
N MET A 1 -34.83 29.55 -27.24
CA MET A 1 -34.86 28.20 -27.87
C MET A 1 -36.17 27.55 -27.43
N PRO A 2 -36.95 26.95 -28.34
CA PRO A 2 -38.18 26.27 -27.94
C PRO A 2 -37.86 25.09 -27.00
N PRO A 3 -38.63 24.88 -25.92
CA PRO A 3 -38.38 23.78 -25.00
C PRO A 3 -38.52 22.45 -25.76
N ALA A 4 -37.56 21.53 -25.54
CA ALA A 4 -37.63 20.21 -26.11
C ALA A 4 -38.91 19.52 -25.62
N SER A 5 -39.72 19.02 -26.55
CA SER A 5 -40.95 18.30 -26.22
C SER A 5 -40.63 17.10 -25.33
N LEU A 6 -41.18 17.06 -24.12
CA LEU A 6 -41.06 15.93 -23.21
C LEU A 6 -41.71 14.69 -23.85
N ASN A 7 -41.13 13.51 -23.63
CA ASN A 7 -41.72 12.25 -24.09
C ASN A 7 -42.95 11.92 -23.23
N LYS A 8 -43.95 11.28 -23.83
CA LYS A 8 -45.21 10.86 -23.23
C LYS A 8 -45.04 10.15 -21.88
N VAL A 9 -44.05 9.26 -21.76
CA VAL A 9 -43.79 8.55 -20.49
C VAL A 9 -43.47 9.50 -19.33
N VAL A 10 -42.74 10.58 -19.59
CA VAL A 10 -42.38 11.59 -18.57
C VAL A 10 -43.59 12.46 -18.23
N GLN A 11 -44.41 12.80 -19.22
CA GLN A 11 -45.65 13.57 -19.03
C GLN A 11 -46.70 12.79 -18.21
N ASP A 12 -46.82 11.49 -18.47
CA ASP A 12 -47.73 10.60 -17.72
C ASP A 12 -47.30 10.52 -16.24
N GLU A 13 -46.00 10.43 -15.96
CA GLU A 13 -45.48 10.41 -14.57
C GLU A 13 -45.61 11.77 -13.87
N ILE A 14 -45.42 12.89 -14.59
CA ILE A 14 -45.69 14.24 -14.05
C ILE A 14 -47.17 14.35 -13.65
N SER A 15 -48.08 13.90 -14.51
CA SER A 15 -49.52 13.92 -14.24
C SER A 15 -49.87 13.09 -13.00
N ARG A 16 -49.28 11.88 -12.88
CA ARG A 16 -49.44 11.03 -11.70
C ARG A 16 -48.93 11.70 -10.42
N LEU A 17 -47.79 12.38 -10.46
CA LEU A 17 -47.20 13.04 -9.29
C LEU A 17 -47.98 14.29 -8.86
N VAL A 18 -48.55 15.02 -9.82
CA VAL A 18 -49.45 16.15 -9.55
C VAL A 18 -50.70 15.66 -8.84
N GLU A 19 -51.32 14.59 -9.32
CA GLU A 19 -52.52 13.99 -8.70
C GLU A 19 -52.24 13.42 -7.30
N LEU A 20 -51.11 12.75 -7.11
CA LEU A 20 -50.83 11.98 -5.89
C LEU A 20 -50.14 12.78 -4.78
N ARG A 21 -49.47 13.88 -5.12
CA ARG A 21 -48.63 14.66 -4.20
C ARG A 21 -48.91 16.17 -4.25
N GLY A 22 -49.75 16.65 -5.17
CA GLY A 22 -50.14 18.06 -5.25
C GLY A 22 -49.03 19.00 -5.77
N PHE A 23 -48.05 18.48 -6.50
CA PHE A 23 -46.99 19.31 -7.10
C PHE A 23 -47.52 20.13 -8.28
N SER A 24 -46.90 21.29 -8.54
CA SER A 24 -47.23 22.09 -9.72
C SER A 24 -46.68 21.45 -10.99
N VAL A 25 -47.51 21.32 -12.02
CA VAL A 25 -47.11 20.78 -13.35
C VAL A 25 -45.91 21.57 -13.90
N SER A 26 -45.94 22.89 -13.76
CA SER A 26 -44.88 23.79 -14.27
C SER A 26 -43.52 23.50 -13.61
N GLU A 27 -43.50 23.23 -12.29
CA GLU A 27 -42.26 22.97 -11.56
C GLU A 27 -41.61 21.64 -11.99
N LEU A 28 -42.43 20.61 -12.21
CA LEU A 28 -41.96 19.30 -12.64
C LEU A 28 -41.51 19.29 -14.10
N GLU A 29 -42.17 20.05 -14.98
CA GLU A 29 -41.74 20.23 -16.37
C GLU A 29 -40.41 20.98 -16.47
N GLU A 30 -40.24 22.07 -15.70
CA GLU A 30 -38.97 22.80 -15.61
C GLU A 30 -37.84 21.90 -15.10
N PHE A 31 -38.12 21.09 -14.08
CA PHE A 31 -37.14 20.12 -13.57
C PHE A 31 -36.78 19.06 -14.60
N ALA A 32 -37.77 18.50 -15.31
CA ALA A 32 -37.51 17.52 -16.36
C ALA A 32 -36.64 18.10 -17.48
N GLN A 33 -36.92 19.34 -17.90
CA GLN A 33 -36.10 20.05 -18.88
C GLN A 33 -34.69 20.32 -18.36
N PHE A 34 -34.54 20.68 -17.08
CA PHE A 34 -33.24 20.85 -16.43
C PHE A 34 -32.42 19.55 -16.47
N VAL A 35 -33.02 18.40 -16.16
CA VAL A 35 -32.35 17.10 -16.23
C VAL A 35 -31.94 16.78 -17.68
N ILE A 36 -32.81 16.97 -18.67
CA ILE A 36 -32.48 16.74 -20.10
C ILE A 36 -31.34 17.65 -20.58
N ALA A 37 -31.27 18.89 -20.11
CA ALA A 37 -30.19 19.81 -20.47
C ALA A 37 -28.84 19.46 -19.82
N ASN A 38 -28.84 18.68 -18.72
CA ASN A 38 -27.66 18.48 -17.88
C ASN A 38 -27.26 17.00 -17.66
N TYR A 39 -28.04 16.00 -18.08
CA TYR A 39 -27.75 14.57 -17.80
C TYR A 39 -26.43 14.06 -18.40
N LYS A 40 -25.93 14.69 -19.47
CA LYS A 40 -24.62 14.37 -20.07
C LYS A 40 -23.45 15.10 -19.42
N LYS A 41 -23.72 16.10 -18.57
CA LYS A 41 -22.68 16.82 -17.85
C LYS A 41 -22.22 15.94 -16.70
N LYS A 42 -20.95 15.54 -16.71
CA LYS A 42 -20.34 14.86 -15.58
C LYS A 42 -20.32 15.82 -14.40
N ASP A 43 -20.72 15.36 -13.22
CA ASP A 43 -20.53 16.13 -12.00
C ASP A 43 -19.06 16.58 -11.92
N PRO A 44 -18.80 17.85 -11.56
CA PRO A 44 -17.46 18.23 -11.15
C PRO A 44 -17.10 17.30 -9.99
N LYS A 45 -16.09 16.46 -10.22
CA LYS A 45 -15.56 15.50 -9.25
C LYS A 45 -15.51 16.19 -7.89
N PRO A 46 -16.18 15.66 -6.84
CA PRO A 46 -16.25 16.33 -5.55
C PRO A 46 -14.83 16.72 -5.15
N LYS A 47 -14.60 18.03 -4.97
CA LYS A 47 -13.38 18.51 -4.33
C LYS A 47 -13.37 17.84 -2.97
N LYS A 48 -12.55 16.81 -2.81
CA LYS A 48 -12.34 16.12 -1.54
C LYS A 48 -12.10 17.20 -0.49
N GLU A 49 -13.06 17.34 0.42
CA GLU A 49 -12.88 18.10 1.64
C GLU A 49 -11.59 17.63 2.28
N THR A 50 -10.64 18.55 2.36
CA THR A 50 -9.32 18.34 2.91
C THR A 50 -9.45 18.14 4.41
N LYS A 51 -9.63 16.89 4.84
CA LYS A 51 -9.15 16.46 6.15
C LYS A 51 -7.64 16.78 6.23
N PRO A 52 -7.11 17.21 7.39
CA PRO A 52 -5.71 17.58 7.54
C PRO A 52 -4.80 16.49 6.94
N LYS A 53 -3.92 16.89 6.02
CA LYS A 53 -2.99 15.98 5.35
C LYS A 53 -2.03 15.39 6.39
N VAL A 54 -2.32 14.21 6.89
CA VAL A 54 -1.22 13.27 7.16
C VAL A 54 -0.61 13.01 5.79
N ALA A 55 0.66 13.40 5.60
CA ALA A 55 1.35 13.32 4.34
C ALA A 55 1.25 11.88 3.80
N LYS A 56 0.39 11.65 2.80
CA LYS A 56 0.38 10.37 2.07
C LYS A 56 1.71 10.26 1.36
N VAL A 57 2.63 9.52 1.96
CA VAL A 57 3.95 9.22 1.38
C VAL A 57 3.70 8.66 -0.01
N LYS A 58 4.16 9.38 -1.04
CA LYS A 58 3.96 8.96 -2.43
C LYS A 58 4.79 7.70 -2.66
N LYS A 59 4.13 6.56 -2.89
CA LYS A 59 4.79 5.32 -3.30
C LYS A 59 5.70 5.58 -4.50
N LEU A 60 6.92 5.07 -4.48
CA LEU A 60 7.86 5.24 -5.58
C LEU A 60 7.30 4.65 -6.88
N SER A 61 7.49 5.39 -7.97
CA SER A 61 7.15 4.92 -9.31
C SER A 61 8.18 3.88 -9.79
N LEU A 62 7.78 3.01 -10.73
CA LEU A 62 8.69 1.99 -11.27
C LEU A 62 10.00 2.58 -11.86
N PRO A 63 9.99 3.70 -12.59
CA PRO A 63 11.23 4.34 -13.05
C PRO A 63 12.16 4.73 -11.89
N GLN A 64 11.63 5.31 -10.81
CA GLN A 64 12.42 5.72 -9.66
C GLN A 64 13.01 4.51 -8.91
N ILE A 65 12.25 3.42 -8.79
CA ILE A 65 12.74 2.17 -8.20
C ILE A 65 13.91 1.63 -9.01
N LYS A 66 13.78 1.60 -10.35
CA LYS A 66 14.86 1.15 -11.24
C LYS A 66 16.10 2.03 -11.11
N GLU A 67 15.93 3.35 -11.16
CA GLU A 67 17.03 4.31 -11.03
C GLU A 67 17.80 4.16 -9.71
N ALA A 68 17.08 3.94 -8.60
CA ALA A 68 17.72 3.68 -7.31
C ALA A 68 18.51 2.36 -7.31
N VAL A 69 17.96 1.30 -7.91
CA VAL A 69 18.65 0.00 -8.04
C VAL A 69 19.89 0.15 -8.92
N TYR A 70 19.79 0.83 -10.06
CA TYR A 70 20.93 1.09 -10.94
C TYR A 70 22.03 1.87 -10.24
N SER A 71 21.65 2.91 -9.50
CA SER A 71 22.59 3.72 -8.72
C SER A 71 23.30 2.91 -7.64
N HIS A 72 22.59 2.00 -6.95
CA HIS A 72 23.16 1.11 -5.94
C HIS A 72 24.23 0.18 -6.53
N PHE A 73 23.97 -0.39 -7.72
CA PHE A 73 24.91 -1.30 -8.40
C PHE A 73 25.89 -0.59 -9.34
N LYS A 74 25.81 0.74 -9.48
CA LYS A 74 26.65 1.56 -10.36
C LYS A 74 26.58 1.12 -11.84
N VAL A 75 25.38 0.77 -12.29
CA VAL A 75 25.09 0.36 -13.68
C VAL A 75 24.14 1.37 -14.34
N VAL A 76 24.06 1.37 -15.67
CA VAL A 76 23.27 2.36 -16.42
C VAL A 76 21.89 1.80 -16.81
N ASP A 77 21.78 0.50 -17.07
CA ASP A 77 20.54 -0.11 -17.52
C ASP A 77 20.30 -1.54 -16.97
N THR A 78 19.14 -2.11 -17.31
CA THR A 78 18.79 -3.48 -16.90
C THR A 78 19.72 -4.55 -17.50
N LYS A 79 20.35 -4.30 -18.64
CA LYS A 79 21.22 -5.29 -19.30
C LYS A 79 22.52 -5.42 -18.51
N GLU A 80 23.15 -4.29 -18.20
CA GLU A 80 24.33 -4.22 -17.35
C GLU A 80 24.03 -4.74 -15.94
N LEU A 81 22.86 -4.41 -15.37
CA LEU A 81 22.46 -4.93 -14.07
C LEU A 81 22.44 -6.46 -14.03
N LYS A 82 21.89 -7.11 -15.06
CA LYS A 82 21.84 -8.58 -15.14
C LYS A 82 23.21 -9.23 -15.32
N GLN A 83 24.16 -8.50 -15.90
CA GLN A 83 25.55 -8.94 -16.07
C GLN A 83 26.42 -8.67 -14.84
N SER A 84 25.93 -7.88 -13.88
CA SER A 84 26.66 -7.57 -12.66
C SER A 84 26.69 -8.76 -11.71
N ASP A 85 27.88 -9.27 -11.40
CA ASP A 85 28.07 -10.33 -10.40
C ASP A 85 27.56 -9.88 -9.03
N ALA A 86 27.75 -8.61 -8.67
CA ALA A 86 27.25 -8.05 -7.42
C ALA A 86 25.72 -8.13 -7.33
N PHE A 87 25.01 -7.88 -8.43
CA PHE A 87 23.56 -8.02 -8.50
C PHE A 87 23.13 -9.48 -8.37
N GLN A 88 23.80 -10.40 -9.08
CA GLN A 88 23.50 -11.83 -8.99
C GLN A 88 23.72 -12.37 -7.58
N MET A 89 24.80 -11.98 -6.92
CA MET A 89 25.06 -12.36 -5.53
C MET A 89 23.99 -11.80 -4.59
N ALA A 90 23.66 -10.51 -4.70
CA ALA A 90 22.67 -9.86 -3.84
C ALA A 90 21.24 -10.40 -4.02
N THR A 91 20.92 -10.94 -5.19
CA THR A 91 19.58 -11.47 -5.53
C THR A 91 19.48 -12.99 -5.53
N SER A 92 20.58 -13.69 -5.28
CA SER A 92 20.66 -15.17 -5.27
C SER A 92 19.66 -15.85 -4.32
N GLY A 93 19.26 -15.18 -3.23
CA GLY A 93 18.29 -15.68 -2.26
C GLY A 93 16.84 -15.25 -2.52
N ILE A 94 16.53 -14.56 -3.63
CA ILE A 94 15.17 -14.14 -3.96
C ILE A 94 14.52 -15.20 -4.85
N GLU A 95 13.57 -15.95 -4.27
CA GLU A 95 12.81 -16.94 -5.04
C GLU A 95 11.94 -16.27 -6.11
N ASN A 96 11.93 -16.84 -7.32
CA ASN A 96 11.06 -16.42 -8.43
C ASN A 96 11.19 -14.93 -8.83
N LEU A 97 12.40 -14.38 -8.82
CA LEU A 97 12.64 -12.99 -9.20
C LEU A 97 12.24 -12.70 -10.66
N ASP A 98 11.16 -11.93 -10.85
CA ASP A 98 10.66 -11.51 -12.17
C ASP A 98 10.85 -10.00 -12.40
N LEU A 99 11.95 -9.63 -13.04
CA LEU A 99 12.27 -8.24 -13.40
C LEU A 99 11.44 -7.68 -14.57
N SER A 100 10.52 -8.46 -15.16
CA SER A 100 9.57 -7.92 -16.14
C SER A 100 8.42 -7.16 -15.47
N LYS A 101 8.14 -7.46 -14.19
CA LYS A 101 7.02 -6.91 -13.44
C LYS A 101 7.49 -6.02 -12.30
N LYS A 102 6.64 -5.05 -11.92
CA LYS A 102 6.92 -4.15 -10.80
C LYS A 102 7.25 -4.87 -9.48
N PRO A 103 6.56 -5.95 -9.07
CA PRO A 103 6.85 -6.64 -7.81
C PRO A 103 8.27 -7.20 -7.72
N GLY A 104 8.87 -7.66 -8.83
CA GLY A 104 10.27 -8.11 -8.83
C GLY A 104 11.25 -6.97 -8.55
N TRP A 105 11.01 -5.79 -9.12
CA TRP A 105 11.82 -4.60 -8.82
C TRP A 105 11.67 -4.13 -7.38
N GLU A 106 10.45 -4.18 -6.83
CA GLU A 106 10.22 -3.88 -5.43
C GLU A 106 10.95 -4.89 -4.51
N ALA A 107 10.92 -6.19 -4.82
CA ALA A 107 11.63 -7.20 -4.04
C ALA A 107 13.15 -6.95 -4.01
N VAL A 108 13.75 -6.62 -5.16
CA VAL A 108 15.17 -6.23 -5.22
C VAL A 108 15.43 -4.99 -4.36
N TYR A 109 14.61 -3.96 -4.52
CA TYR A 109 14.76 -2.72 -3.75
C TYR A 109 14.72 -3.00 -2.24
N ARG A 110 13.75 -3.80 -1.78
CA ARG A 110 13.62 -4.19 -0.37
C ARG A 110 14.85 -4.92 0.15
N LYS A 111 15.48 -5.75 -0.68
CA LYS A 111 16.66 -6.54 -0.31
C LYS A 111 17.94 -5.72 -0.24
N VAL A 112 18.15 -4.78 -1.17
CA VAL A 112 19.46 -4.15 -1.39
C VAL A 112 19.53 -2.67 -1.02
N ILE A 113 18.38 -1.98 -1.02
CA ILE A 113 18.33 -0.54 -0.70
C ILE A 113 17.68 -0.32 0.67
N GLY A 114 16.53 -0.96 0.91
CA GLY A 114 15.81 -0.83 2.17
C GLY A 114 14.31 -0.60 1.98
N ILE A 115 13.70 0.17 2.88
CA ILE A 115 12.24 0.26 2.99
C ILE A 115 11.66 1.19 1.92
N LEU A 116 10.62 0.72 1.24
CA LEU A 116 9.90 1.53 0.27
C LEU A 116 9.12 2.65 0.96
N PRO A 117 9.08 3.88 0.39
CA PRO A 117 8.30 4.97 0.95
C PRO A 117 6.82 4.62 1.09
N GLY A 118 6.31 4.73 2.33
CA GLY A 118 4.94 4.39 2.68
C GLY A 118 4.72 2.95 3.14
N GLU A 119 5.78 2.14 3.19
CA GLU A 119 5.80 0.84 3.92
C GLU A 119 6.43 0.98 5.31
N GLU A 120 6.91 2.18 5.68
CA GLU A 120 7.32 2.49 7.05
C GLU A 120 6.10 2.88 7.89
N GLY A 121 5.99 2.27 9.07
CA GLY A 121 4.82 2.45 9.93
C GLY A 121 3.60 1.69 9.41
N GLU A 122 3.80 0.62 8.63
CA GLU A 122 2.71 -0.24 8.22
C GLU A 122 2.12 -0.98 9.44
N GLU A 123 0.79 -1.07 9.49
CA GLU A 123 0.05 -1.78 10.52
C GLU A 123 -0.68 -2.96 9.86
N GLY A 124 -0.71 -4.11 10.53
CA GLY A 124 -1.42 -5.29 10.06
C GLY A 124 -0.66 -6.59 10.31
N TYR A 125 -1.05 -7.64 9.59
CA TYR A 125 -0.46 -8.97 9.73
C TYR A 125 1.04 -8.96 9.39
N GLY A 126 1.85 -9.51 10.29
CA GLY A 126 3.31 -9.56 10.13
C GLY A 126 4.02 -8.22 10.29
N CYS A 127 3.31 -7.14 10.62
CA CYS A 127 3.92 -5.84 10.86
C CYS A 127 4.31 -5.70 12.32
N ILE A 128 5.61 -5.56 12.60
CA ILE A 128 6.18 -5.36 13.93
C ILE A 128 7.05 -4.11 13.88
N ASN A 129 6.83 -3.17 14.81
CA ASN A 129 7.51 -1.87 14.84
C ASN A 129 7.43 -1.12 13.48
N GLY A 130 6.27 -1.22 12.82
CA GLY A 130 6.00 -0.55 11.56
C GLY A 130 6.67 -1.17 10.34
N ILE A 131 7.21 -2.39 10.45
CA ILE A 131 7.89 -3.12 9.37
C ILE A 131 7.29 -4.51 9.21
N ASN A 132 6.95 -4.86 7.96
CA ASN A 132 6.50 -6.21 7.64
C ASN A 132 7.65 -7.21 7.61
N ILE A 133 7.68 -8.14 8.57
CA ILE A 133 8.76 -9.11 8.76
C ILE A 133 8.93 -10.12 7.61
N PHE A 134 7.90 -10.30 6.78
CA PHE A 134 7.94 -11.19 5.62
C PHE A 134 8.51 -10.50 4.38
N ASN A 135 8.47 -9.17 4.34
CA ASN A 135 8.96 -8.39 3.21
C ASN A 135 10.39 -7.87 3.44
N TYR A 136 10.82 -7.77 4.71
CA TYR A 136 12.07 -7.12 5.10
C TYR A 136 12.91 -7.97 6.05
N ASP A 137 14.20 -8.08 5.77
CA ASP A 137 15.22 -8.69 6.64
C ASP A 137 15.90 -7.60 7.49
N LEU A 138 15.14 -6.89 8.33
CA LEU A 138 15.64 -5.76 9.14
C LEU A 138 15.53 -6.08 10.65
N PRO A 139 16.30 -7.06 11.15
CA PRO A 139 16.13 -7.60 12.50
C PRO A 139 16.24 -6.52 13.59
N TRP A 140 17.21 -5.60 13.49
CA TRP A 140 17.38 -4.50 14.43
C TRP A 140 16.13 -3.62 14.55
N LYS A 141 15.58 -3.16 13.41
CA LYS A 141 14.38 -2.31 13.38
C LYS A 141 13.14 -3.07 13.88
N ILE A 142 13.03 -4.35 13.55
CA ILE A 142 11.93 -5.22 13.98
C ILE A 142 11.97 -5.42 15.50
N PHE A 143 13.15 -5.59 16.10
CA PHE A 143 13.30 -5.62 17.56
C PHE A 143 13.24 -4.24 18.22
N GLY A 144 13.15 -3.15 17.45
CA GLY A 144 13.10 -1.79 17.98
C GLY A 144 14.44 -1.33 18.57
N LEU A 145 15.55 -1.87 18.07
CA LEU A 145 16.89 -1.67 18.59
C LEU A 145 17.77 -0.89 17.60
N ASP A 146 18.69 -0.08 18.13
CA ASP A 146 19.73 0.57 17.33
C ASP A 146 20.96 -0.36 17.25
N PRO A 147 21.42 -0.75 16.05
CA PRO A 147 22.60 -1.61 15.89
C PRO A 147 23.90 -1.04 16.47
N LYS A 148 23.99 0.27 16.72
CA LYS A 148 25.19 0.92 17.29
C LYS A 148 25.19 0.96 18.81
N GLU A 149 24.02 0.93 19.44
CA GLU A 149 23.86 1.13 20.89
C GLU A 149 23.38 -0.14 21.60
N ALA A 150 22.67 -1.02 20.90
CA ALA A 150 22.04 -2.18 21.51
C ALA A 150 23.06 -3.25 21.92
N THR A 151 22.83 -3.81 23.10
CA THR A 151 23.61 -4.92 23.68
C THR A 151 22.98 -6.28 23.35
N ASP A 152 23.74 -7.35 23.57
CA ASP A 152 23.22 -8.72 23.43
C ASP A 152 22.07 -9.00 24.42
N GLU A 153 22.09 -8.37 25.59
CA GLU A 153 21.00 -8.39 26.56
C GLU A 153 19.73 -7.72 26.03
N ASP A 154 19.86 -6.57 25.36
CA ASP A 154 18.72 -5.86 24.75
C ASP A 154 18.06 -6.71 23.66
N VAL A 155 18.88 -7.35 22.80
CA VAL A 155 18.40 -8.28 21.77
C VAL A 155 17.65 -9.45 22.39
N LYS A 156 18.17 -10.05 23.47
CA LYS A 156 17.50 -11.14 24.20
C LYS A 156 16.20 -10.68 24.83
N SER A 157 16.17 -9.49 25.41
CA SER A 157 14.98 -8.93 26.06
C SER A 157 13.88 -8.67 25.04
N ALA A 158 14.20 -7.94 23.96
CA ALA A 158 13.26 -7.63 22.88
C ALA A 158 12.72 -8.90 22.21
N TYR A 159 13.60 -9.89 21.94
CA TYR A 159 13.17 -11.18 21.43
C TYR A 159 12.20 -11.89 22.39
N ARG A 160 12.52 -11.95 23.69
CA ARG A 160 11.66 -12.59 24.70
C ARG A 160 10.28 -11.94 24.78
N GLU A 161 10.19 -10.63 24.68
CA GLU A 161 8.91 -9.90 24.68
C GLU A 161 8.07 -10.26 23.45
N LEU A 162 8.64 -10.16 22.25
CA LEU A 162 7.94 -10.51 21.01
C LEU A 162 7.58 -11.99 20.95
N SER A 163 8.46 -12.88 21.42
CA SER A 163 8.20 -14.31 21.50
C SER A 163 7.00 -14.64 22.39
N LYS A 164 6.84 -13.97 23.53
CA LYS A 164 5.65 -14.17 24.41
C LYS A 164 4.37 -13.74 23.72
N THR A 165 4.41 -12.63 22.98
CA THR A 165 3.26 -12.10 22.25
C THR A 165 2.86 -13.02 21.11
N TYR A 166 3.81 -13.45 20.28
CA TYR A 166 3.52 -14.21 19.06
C TYR A 166 3.69 -15.73 19.21
N HIS A 167 3.93 -16.25 20.42
CA HIS A 167 4.07 -17.69 20.66
C HIS A 167 2.87 -18.45 20.12
N PRO A 168 3.03 -19.58 19.40
CA PRO A 168 1.91 -20.35 18.85
C PRO A 168 0.84 -20.75 19.89
N ASP A 169 1.26 -20.96 21.14
CA ASP A 169 0.37 -21.33 22.24
C ASP A 169 -0.44 -20.16 22.81
N ASN A 170 -0.17 -18.92 22.39
CA ASN A 170 -0.96 -17.76 22.80
C ASN A 170 -2.29 -17.74 22.03
N PRO A 171 -3.45 -17.85 22.72
CA PRO A 171 -4.74 -18.01 22.05
C PRO A 171 -5.24 -16.75 21.33
N THR A 172 -4.67 -15.58 21.63
CA THR A 172 -5.15 -14.29 21.09
C THR A 172 -4.23 -13.77 19.98
N THR A 173 -2.92 -13.85 20.19
CA THR A 173 -1.91 -13.23 19.30
C THR A 173 -0.90 -14.22 18.74
N GLY A 174 -1.04 -15.51 19.07
CA GLY A 174 -0.11 -16.55 18.64
C GLY A 174 -0.12 -16.77 17.14
N ASP A 175 1.07 -16.81 16.53
CA ASP A 175 1.24 -17.11 15.12
C ASP A 175 2.60 -17.79 14.89
N ALA A 176 2.56 -19.06 14.47
CA ALA A 176 3.76 -19.85 14.24
C ALA A 176 4.68 -19.28 13.16
N ARG A 177 4.12 -18.68 12.09
CA ARG A 177 4.94 -18.11 11.01
C ARG A 177 5.67 -16.86 11.46
N ILE A 178 4.99 -16.01 12.24
CA ILE A 178 5.62 -14.82 12.84
C ILE A 178 6.69 -15.26 13.84
N PHE A 179 6.39 -16.23 14.69
CA PHE A 179 7.31 -16.76 15.68
C PHE A 179 8.58 -17.37 15.05
N ASP A 180 8.44 -18.19 14.01
CA ASP A 180 9.56 -18.77 13.27
C ASP A 180 10.44 -17.68 12.64
N ARG A 181 9.80 -16.63 12.10
CA ARG A 181 10.53 -15.50 11.51
C ARG A 181 11.33 -14.72 12.55
N LEU A 182 10.74 -14.48 13.73
CA LEU A 182 11.45 -13.85 14.87
C LEU A 182 12.64 -14.69 15.32
N ASN A 183 12.51 -16.02 15.36
CA ASN A 183 13.62 -16.93 15.66
C ASN A 183 14.77 -16.78 14.66
N THR A 184 14.47 -16.72 13.35
CA THR A 184 15.49 -16.52 12.32
C THR A 184 16.23 -15.20 12.52
N PHE A 185 15.51 -14.11 12.81
CA PHE A 185 16.13 -12.81 13.07
C PHE A 185 16.98 -12.79 14.33
N TYR A 186 16.48 -13.34 15.43
CA TYR A 186 17.25 -13.45 16.66
C TYR A 186 18.56 -14.23 16.43
N LYS A 187 18.50 -15.34 15.70
CA LYS A 187 19.70 -16.11 15.32
C LYS A 187 20.67 -15.27 14.47
N SER A 188 20.18 -14.49 13.51
CA SER A 188 21.04 -13.64 12.67
C SER A 188 21.78 -12.54 13.43
N LEU A 189 21.26 -12.10 14.58
CA LEU A 189 21.91 -11.09 15.41
C LEU A 189 22.89 -11.69 16.42
N THR A 190 22.61 -12.91 16.88
CA THR A 190 23.36 -13.54 17.98
C THR A 190 24.44 -14.51 17.53
N TYR A 191 24.28 -15.16 16.37
CA TYR A 191 25.31 -16.01 15.79
C TYR A 191 26.29 -15.16 14.99
N LYS A 192 27.47 -14.90 15.57
CA LYS A 192 28.63 -14.34 14.87
C LYS A 192 29.36 -15.48 14.16
N PHE A 193 29.51 -15.38 12.84
CA PHE A 193 30.34 -16.28 12.02
C PHE A 193 31.82 -15.90 12.13
#